data_AF-A0A067LFK1-F1
#
_entry.id   AF-A0A067LFK1-F1
#
_cell.length_a   1.000
_cell.length_b   1.000
_cell.length_c   1.000
_cell.angle_alpha   90.00
_cell.angle_beta   90.00
_cell.angle_gamma   90.00
#
_symmetry.space_group_name_H-M   'P 1'
#
loop_
_entity.id
_entity.type
_entity.pdbx_description
1 polymer ?
#
loop_
_entity_poly.entity_id
_entity_poly.type
_entity_poly.pdbx_seq_one_letter_code
_entity_poly.pdbx_strand_id
1 'polypeptide(L)' 'MTVSEYEREFLRLSRYASKLVPTEADRCKRFRKGLLDEYRMHLTSQPHTTLAGLVKAATELELIQNERQARG' A
#
# COMPACT_ATOMS: atom_id res chain seq x y z
N MET A 1 -9.36 -5.57 -6.64
CA MET A 1 -8.70 -5.89 -5.36
C MET A 1 -8.51 -4.57 -4.65
N THR A 2 -9.10 -4.40 -3.48
CA THR A 2 -8.96 -3.17 -2.69
C THR A 2 -7.59 -3.08 -2.02
N VAL A 3 -7.21 -1.91 -1.54
CA VAL A 3 -5.97 -1.72 -0.77
C VAL A 3 -5.94 -2.64 0.47
N SER A 4 -7.08 -2.82 1.14
CA SER A 4 -7.21 -3.68 2.33
C SER A 4 -7.15 -5.18 2.01
N GLU A 5 -7.65 -5.60 0.84
CA GLU A 5 -7.46 -6.97 0.34
C GLU A 5 -5.99 -7.23 0.01
N TYR A 6 -5.32 -6.26 -0.63
CA TYR A 6 -3.91 -6.32 -0.95
C TYR A 6 -3.02 -6.36 0.31
N GLU A 7 -3.32 -5.57 1.34
CA GLU A 7 -2.64 -5.65 2.65
C GLU A 7 -2.72 -7.07 3.22
N ARG A 8 -3.92 -7.66 3.27
CA ARG A 8 -4.13 -9.00 3.83
C ARG A 8 -3.28 -10.05 3.12
N GLU A 9 -3.26 -10.03 1.80
CA GLU A 9 -2.45 -10.96 0.99
C GLU A 9 -0.95 -10.68 1.13
N PHE A 10 -0.55 -9.41 1.17
CA PHE A 10 0.85 -9.03 1.41
C PHE A 10 1.35 -9.52 2.77
N LEU A 11 0.56 -9.37 3.84
CA LEU A 11 0.89 -9.87 5.18
C LEU A 11 0.93 -11.41 5.21
N ARG A 12 -0.05 -12.07 4.57
CA ARG A 12 -0.09 -13.54 4.44
C ARG A 12 1.18 -14.08 3.78
N LEU A 13 1.61 -13.49 2.67
CA LEU A 13 2.80 -13.89 1.92
C LEU A 13 4.11 -13.48 2.62
N SER A 14 4.14 -12.34 3.32
CA SER A 14 5.32 -11.86 4.05
C SER A 14 5.83 -12.85 5.11
N ARG A 15 4.94 -13.69 5.66
CA ARG A 15 5.31 -14.78 6.60
C ARG A 15 6.27 -15.79 6.00
N TYR A 16 6.16 -16.08 4.71
CA TYR A 16 7.04 -16.98 3.97
C TYR A 16 8.28 -16.27 3.40
N ALA A 17 8.23 -14.94 3.34
CA ALA A 17 9.23 -14.07 2.71
C ALA A 17 9.97 -13.19 3.74
N SER A 18 10.08 -13.61 5.00
CA SER A 18 10.67 -12.81 6.09
C SER A 18 12.08 -12.30 5.81
N LYS A 19 12.91 -13.12 5.12
CA LYS A 19 14.27 -12.72 4.66
C LYS A 19 14.28 -11.67 3.53
N LEU A 20 13.16 -11.48 2.82
CA LEU A 20 13.02 -10.56 1.69
C LEU A 20 12.41 -9.20 2.08
N VAL A 21 11.83 -9.11 3.28
CA VAL A 21 11.27 -7.88 3.87
C VAL A 21 11.56 -7.82 5.39
N PRO A 22 12.84 -7.85 5.82
CA PRO A 22 13.20 -8.01 7.23
C PRO A 22 12.79 -6.80 8.08
N THR A 23 12.83 -5.58 7.54
CA THR A 23 12.45 -4.36 8.27
C THR A 23 11.06 -3.83 7.89
N GLU A 24 10.48 -2.96 8.73
CA GLU A 24 9.27 -2.19 8.34
C GLU A 24 9.51 -1.36 7.08
N ALA A 25 10.70 -0.74 6.95
CA ALA A 25 11.05 0.04 5.76
C ALA A 25 11.06 -0.81 4.48
N ASP A 26 11.56 -2.06 4.55
CA ASP A 26 11.50 -3.00 3.44
C ASP A 26 10.06 -3.42 3.13
N ARG A 27 9.23 -3.64 4.16
CA ARG A 27 7.79 -3.93 3.98
C ARG A 27 7.08 -2.77 3.29
N CYS A 28 7.28 -1.53 3.73
CA CYS A 28 6.77 -0.32 3.07
C CYS A 28 7.23 -0.22 1.61
N LYS A 29 8.53 -0.42 1.34
CA LYS A 29 9.11 -0.35 -0.01
C LYS A 29 8.54 -1.43 -0.93
N ARG A 30 8.38 -2.66 -0.43
CA ARG A 30 7.84 -3.81 -1.18
C ARG A 30 6.35 -3.64 -1.46
N PHE A 31 5.57 -3.22 -0.46
CA PHE A 31 4.14 -2.94 -0.58
C PHE A 31 3.89 -1.81 -1.59
N ARG A 32 4.57 -0.66 -1.43
CA ARG A 32 4.46 0.48 -2.37
C ARG A 32 4.82 0.10 -3.81
N LYS A 33 5.74 -0.84 -4.03
CA LYS A 33 6.10 -1.32 -5.37
C LYS A 33 4.97 -2.12 -6.04
N GLY A 34 4.10 -2.79 -5.27
CA GLY A 34 2.97 -3.56 -5.78
C GLY A 34 1.62 -2.83 -5.78
N LEU A 35 1.56 -1.58 -5.33
CA LEU A 35 0.41 -0.70 -5.53
C LEU A 35 0.30 -0.28 -7.00
N LEU A 36 -0.93 0.07 -7.42
CA LEU A 36 -1.19 0.70 -8.71
C LEU A 36 -0.42 2.02 -8.84
N ASP A 37 -0.01 2.37 -10.07
CA ASP A 37 0.84 3.52 -10.34
C ASP A 37 0.22 4.85 -9.88
N GLU A 38 -1.11 5.00 -10.01
CA GLU A 38 -1.87 6.15 -9.51
C GLU A 38 -1.64 6.39 -8.01
N TYR A 39 -1.83 5.37 -7.17
CA TYR A 39 -1.60 5.47 -5.73
C TYR A 39 -0.11 5.61 -5.41
N ARG A 40 0.75 4.90 -6.15
CA ARG A 40 2.20 4.94 -5.96
C ARG A 40 2.77 6.34 -6.14
N MET A 41 2.33 7.10 -7.15
CA MET A 41 2.78 8.46 -7.42
C MET A 41 2.41 9.43 -6.28
N HIS A 42 1.19 9.34 -5.76
CA HIS A 42 0.78 10.14 -4.60
C HIS A 42 1.59 9.80 -3.33
N LEU A 43 1.86 8.51 -3.10
CA LEU A 43 2.59 8.01 -1.93
C LEU A 43 4.12 8.12 -2.03
N THR A 44 4.67 8.49 -3.19
CA THR A 44 6.12 8.76 -3.31
C THR A 44 6.56 10.08 -2.70
N SER A 45 5.65 11.04 -2.50
CA SER A 45 5.96 12.32 -1.86
C SER A 45 6.26 12.19 -0.36
N GLN A 46 5.64 11.21 0.31
CA GLN A 46 5.71 11.06 1.77
C GLN A 46 6.48 9.78 2.19
N PRO A 47 7.51 9.89 3.04
CA PRO A 47 8.19 8.72 3.59
C PRO A 47 7.34 8.07 4.69
N HIS A 48 6.69 6.95 4.37
CA HIS A 48 5.99 6.11 5.36
C HIS A 48 6.98 5.15 6.04
N THR A 49 7.12 5.28 7.36
CA THR A 49 8.02 4.47 8.21
C THR A 49 7.40 3.17 8.73
N THR A 50 6.08 3.02 8.65
CA THR A 50 5.33 1.82 9.07
C THR A 50 4.37 1.37 7.97
N LEU A 51 4.15 0.06 7.85
CA LEU A 51 3.25 -0.50 6.85
C LEU A 51 1.81 0.01 7.05
N ALA A 52 1.32 0.04 8.29
CA ALA A 52 -0.02 0.54 8.60
C ALA A 52 -0.24 2.01 8.18
N GLY A 53 0.77 2.87 8.34
CA GLY A 53 0.71 4.27 7.89
C GLY A 53 0.70 4.41 6.37
N LEU A 54 1.32 3.48 5.64
CA LEU A 54 1.28 3.42 4.17
C LEU A 54 -0.05 2.88 3.66
N VAL A 55 -0.58 1.81 4.29
CA VAL A 55 -1.89 1.22 3.96
C VAL A 55 -2.99 2.25 4.17
N LYS A 56 -3.03 2.93 5.33
CA LYS A 56 -4.04 3.97 5.60
C LYS A 56 -4.08 5.04 4.50
N ALA A 57 -2.93 5.59 4.14
CA ALA A 57 -2.85 6.62 3.10
C ALA A 57 -3.23 6.08 1.70
N ALA A 58 -2.92 4.82 1.40
CA ALA A 58 -3.38 4.17 0.17
C ALA A 58 -4.91 3.96 0.15
N THR A 59 -5.53 3.57 1.27
CA THR A 59 -6.99 3.41 1.39
C THR A 59 -7.71 4.76 1.29
N GLU A 60 -7.14 5.83 1.84
CA GLU A 60 -7.67 7.20 1.69
C GLU A 60 -7.65 7.65 0.22
N LEU A 61 -6.59 7.32 -0.54
CA LEU A 61 -6.51 7.60 -1.98
C LEU A 61 -7.50 6.75 -2.80
N GLU A 62 -7.67 5.48 -2.46
CA GLU A 62 -8.67 4.58 -3.08
C GLU A 62 -10.09 5.12 -2.89
N LEU A 63 -10.43 5.61 -1.69
CA LEU A 63 -11.73 6.25 -1.43
C LEU A 63 -11.92 7.51 -2.28
N ILE A 64 -10.94 8.42 -2.31
CA ILE A 64 -11.00 9.66 -3.11
C ILE A 64 -11.16 9.34 -4.61
N GLN A 65 -10.48 8.31 -5.11
CA GLN A 65 -10.56 7.91 -6.51
C GLN A 65 -11.93 7.29 -6.84
N ASN A 66 -12.45 6.41 -5.99
CA ASN A 66 -13.79 5.85 -6.14
C ASN A 66 -14.87 6.94 -6.09
N GLU A 67 -14.75 7.91 -5.18
CA GLU A 67 -15.67 9.06 -5.12
C GLU A 67 -15.61 9.97 -6.34
N ARG A 68 -14.46 10.06 -7.02
CA ARG A 68 -14.33 10.82 -8.28
C ARG A 68 -15.00 10.08 -9.43
N GLN A 69 -14.82 8.76 -9.51
CA GLN A 69 -15.45 7.92 -10.53
C GLN A 69 -16.97 7.86 -10.37
N ALA A 70 -17.48 7.84 -9.14
CA ALA A 70 -18.92 7.83 -8.85
C ALA A 70 -19.65 9.18 -9.13
N ARG A 71 -18.91 10.25 -9.45
CA ARG A 71 -19.44 11.59 -9.80
C ARG A 71 -19.27 11.94 -11.29
N GLY A 72 -18.67 11.05 -12.07
CA GLY A 72 -18.40 11.22 -13.51
C GLY A 72 -19.43 10.55 -14.42
#